data_AF-A0A0B6YEG3-F1
#
_entry.id   AF-A0A0B6YEG3-F1
#
_cell.length_a   1.000
_cell.length_b   1.000
_cell.length_c   1.000
_cell.angle_alpha   90.00
_cell.angle_beta   90.00
_cell.angle_gamma   90.00
#
_symmetry.space_group_name_H-M   'P 1'
#
loop_
_entity.id
_entity.type
_entity.pdbx_description
1 polymer ?
#
loop_
_entity_poly.entity_id
_entity_poly.type
_entity_poly.pdbx_seq_one_letter_code
_entity_poly.pdbx_strand_id
1 'polypeptide(L)'
;YVHKMHHEWTSPIGIASIYAHPLEHLICNILPPSLGPLLMGSHLATSWMFWALALFSTTVAHCGYHLPLLASPEAHDFHHLKF
;
A
#
# COMPACT_ATOMS: atom_id res chain seq x y z
N TYR A 1 10.74 -14.35 -1.93
CA TYR A 1 11.92 -13.79 -1.24
C TYR A 1 11.82 -12.28 -1.07
N VAL A 2 11.60 -11.50 -2.14
CA VAL A 2 11.45 -10.02 -2.06
C VAL A 2 10.13 -9.64 -1.35
N HIS A 3 8.98 -9.91 -1.98
CA HIS A 3 7.64 -9.69 -1.37
C HIS A 3 7.36 -10.57 -0.16
N LYS A 4 8.07 -11.70 -0.02
CA LYS A 4 7.91 -12.58 1.14
C LYS A 4 8.30 -11.91 2.47
N MET A 5 9.13 -10.86 2.44
CA MET A 5 9.40 -10.02 3.60
C MET A 5 8.15 -9.28 4.08
N HIS A 6 7.32 -8.79 3.16
CA HIS A 6 6.06 -8.13 3.51
C HIS A 6 5.10 -9.07 4.25
N HIS A 7 5.12 -10.36 3.90
CA HIS A 7 4.35 -11.41 4.57
C HIS A 7 5.01 -12.00 5.82
N GLU A 8 6.04 -11.35 6.40
CA GLU A 8 6.57 -11.78 7.70
C GLU A 8 5.47 -11.79 8.78
N TRP A 9 4.48 -10.89 8.66
CA TRP A 9 3.24 -10.95 9.42
C TRP A 9 2.12 -11.60 8.61
N THR A 10 1.63 -12.73 9.13
CA THR A 10 0.49 -13.47 8.57
C THR A 10 -0.85 -12.79 8.83
N SER A 11 -0.94 -12.01 9.91
CA SER A 11 -2.03 -11.04 10.08
C SER A 11 -1.55 -9.70 9.54
N PRO A 12 -2.25 -9.09 8.57
CA PRO A 12 -1.86 -7.78 8.08
C PRO A 12 -2.07 -6.71 9.15
N ILE A 13 -1.21 -5.68 9.13
CA ILE A 13 -1.22 -4.57 10.06
C ILE A 13 -1.12 -3.27 9.26
N GLY A 14 -2.08 -2.36 9.44
CA GLY A 14 -2.20 -1.15 8.63
C GLY A 14 -0.95 -0.26 8.58
N ILE A 15 -0.23 -0.09 9.71
CA ILE A 15 1.01 0.71 9.73
C ILE A 15 2.21 -0.03 9.12
N ALA A 16 2.19 -1.36 9.15
CA ALA A 16 3.23 -2.20 8.55
C ALA A 16 2.98 -2.45 7.06
N SER A 17 1.92 -1.90 6.48
CA SER A 17 1.54 -2.15 5.08
C SER A 17 2.59 -1.70 4.06
N ILE A 18 3.51 -0.81 4.46
CA ILE A 18 4.63 -0.33 3.64
C ILE A 18 5.95 -1.01 3.97
N TYR A 19 5.98 -1.88 4.99
CA TYR A 19 7.13 -2.71 5.30
C TYR A 19 7.34 -3.70 4.17
N ALA A 20 8.45 -3.52 3.46
CA ALA A 20 8.79 -4.28 2.28
C ALA A 20 10.31 -4.25 2.09
N HIS A 21 10.78 -5.18 1.28
CA HIS A 21 12.17 -5.18 0.86
C HIS A 21 12.53 -3.84 0.17
N PRO A 22 13.73 -3.25 0.35
CA PRO A 22 14.05 -1.93 -0.19
C PRO A 22 13.79 -1.77 -1.69
N LEU A 23 14.10 -2.80 -2.48
CA LEU A 23 13.82 -2.80 -3.93
C LEU A 23 12.32 -2.71 -4.24
N GLU A 24 11.50 -3.45 -3.50
CA GLU A 24 10.05 -3.41 -3.65
C GLU A 24 9.47 -2.10 -3.15
N HIS A 25 10.02 -1.56 -2.06
CA HIS A 25 9.62 -0.24 -1.59
C HIS A 25 9.87 0.84 -2.66
N LEU A 26 11.02 0.82 -3.33
CA LEU A 26 11.32 1.77 -4.41
C LEU A 26 10.41 1.58 -5.64
N ILE A 27 10.26 0.33 -6.12
CA ILE A 27 9.58 0.05 -7.40
C ILE A 27 8.06 -0.05 -7.26
N CYS A 28 7.55 -0.60 -6.16
CA CYS A 28 6.13 -0.86 -5.96
C CYS A 28 5.46 0.19 -5.06
N ASN A 29 6.16 0.70 -4.03
CA ASN A 29 5.55 1.65 -3.08
C ASN A 29 5.83 3.11 -3.45
N ILE A 30 7.00 3.45 -3.99
CA ILE A 30 7.37 4.84 -4.32
C ILE A 30 7.06 5.20 -5.76
N LEU A 31 7.53 4.41 -6.72
CA LEU A 31 7.43 4.76 -8.13
C LEU A 31 5.98 4.94 -8.61
N PRO A 32 5.03 4.03 -8.32
CA PRO A 32 3.68 4.13 -8.88
C PRO A 32 2.89 5.38 -8.45
N PRO A 33 2.77 5.74 -7.16
CA PRO A 33 2.07 6.97 -6.77
C PRO A 33 2.80 8.25 -7.22
N SER A 34 4.10 8.17 -7.48
CA SER A 34 4.89 9.30 -7.99
C SER A 34 4.78 9.49 -9.50
N LEU A 35 4.61 8.41 -10.25
CA LEU A 35 4.79 8.41 -11.71
C LEU A 35 3.82 9.35 -12.41
N GLY A 36 2.53 9.31 -12.07
CA GLY A 36 1.52 10.20 -12.65
C GLY A 36 1.83 11.68 -12.42
N PRO A 37 1.96 12.14 -11.17
CA PRO A 37 2.31 13.52 -10.87
C PRO A 37 3.63 13.98 -11.51
N LEU A 38 4.67 13.14 -11.53
CA LEU A 38 5.95 13.47 -12.14
C LEU A 38 5.87 13.63 -13.66
N LEU A 39 5.23 12.69 -14.36
CA LEU A 39 5.08 12.74 -15.82
C LEU A 39 4.27 13.97 -16.27
N MET A 40 3.30 14.37 -15.46
CA MET A 40 2.43 15.51 -15.76
C MET A 40 2.98 16.84 -15.26
N GLY A 41 4.13 16.87 -14.56
CA GLY A 41 4.67 18.09 -13.96
C GLY A 41 3.70 18.73 -12.96
N SER A 42 2.99 17.90 -12.17
CA SER A 42 1.88 18.34 -11.33
C SER A 42 2.31 19.23 -10.16
N HIS A 43 1.40 20.10 -9.73
CA HIS A 43 1.57 20.90 -8.52
C HIS A 43 1.72 20.00 -7.27
N LEU A 44 2.50 20.46 -6.28
CA LEU A 44 2.81 19.70 -5.07
C LEU A 44 1.56 19.19 -4.34
N ALA A 45 0.51 20.01 -4.27
CA ALA A 45 -0.76 19.62 -3.65
C ALA A 45 -1.42 18.43 -4.35
N THR A 46 -1.38 18.37 -5.68
CA THR A 46 -1.89 17.24 -6.46
C THR A 46 -1.05 15.99 -6.22
N SER A 47 0.27 16.14 -6.17
CA SER A 47 1.20 15.05 -5.85
C SER A 47 0.91 14.48 -4.45
N TRP A 48 0.71 15.33 -3.45
CA TRP A 48 0.35 14.90 -2.10
C TRP A 48 -1.00 14.21 -2.02
N MET A 49 -1.99 14.68 -2.78
CA MET A 49 -3.28 14.02 -2.86
C MET A 49 -3.15 12.59 -3.41
N PHE A 50 -2.33 12.40 -4.45
CA PHE A 50 -2.05 11.06 -5.01
C PHE A 50 -1.41 10.14 -3.97
N TRP A 51 -0.40 10.64 -3.25
CA TRP A 51 0.25 9.90 -2.17
C TRP A 51 -0.71 9.56 -1.03
N ALA A 52 -1.55 10.51 -0.61
CA ALA A 52 -2.53 10.29 0.44
C ALA A 52 -3.55 9.20 0.06
N LEU A 53 -4.04 9.21 -1.19
CA LEU A 53 -4.97 8.20 -1.68
C LEU A 53 -4.32 6.82 -1.76
N ALA A 54 -3.08 6.73 -2.24
CA ALA A 54 -2.33 5.47 -2.30
C ALA A 54 -2.10 4.88 -0.90
N LEU A 55 -1.59 5.70 0.03
CA LEU A 55 -1.34 5.26 1.40
C LEU A 55 -2.65 4.86 2.11
N PHE A 56 -3.71 5.66 1.96
CA PHE A 56 -5.01 5.35 2.54
C PHE A 56 -5.56 4.02 2.01
N SER A 57 -5.54 3.82 0.69
CA SER A 57 -6.00 2.56 0.09
C SER A 57 -5.21 1.36 0.60
N THR A 58 -3.88 1.48 0.67
CA THR A 58 -3.01 0.41 1.16
C THR A 58 -3.29 0.13 2.63
N THR A 59 -3.43 1.15 3.48
CA THR A 59 -3.77 0.96 4.90
C THR A 59 -5.12 0.28 5.08
N VAL A 60 -6.15 0.70 4.34
CA VAL A 60 -7.49 0.06 4.40
C VAL A 60 -7.39 -1.42 4.10
N ALA A 61 -6.64 -1.81 3.07
CA ALA A 61 -6.48 -3.21 2.68
C ALA A 61 -5.68 -4.06 3.69
N HIS A 62 -5.01 -3.45 4.68
CA HIS A 62 -4.16 -4.17 5.65
C HIS A 62 -4.54 -3.91 7.12
N CYS A 63 -5.57 -3.11 7.38
CA CYS A 63 -5.91 -2.73 8.75
C CYS A 63 -6.75 -3.78 9.49
N GLY A 64 -7.30 -4.78 8.79
CA GLY A 64 -8.19 -5.81 9.35
C GLY A 64 -9.58 -5.29 9.76
N TYR A 65 -9.91 -4.02 9.48
CA TYR A 65 -11.20 -3.43 9.81
C TYR A 65 -12.13 -3.35 8.60
N HIS A 66 -13.37 -3.79 8.78
CA HIS A 66 -14.47 -3.55 7.84
C HIS A 66 -15.09 -2.19 8.13
N LEU A 67 -14.59 -1.16 7.46
CA LEU A 67 -15.08 0.20 7.62
C LEU A 67 -16.21 0.50 6.63
N PRO A 68 -17.27 1.22 7.04
CA PRO A 68 -18.35 1.60 6.13
C PRO A 68 -17.81 2.38 4.92
N LEU A 69 -18.37 2.10 3.73
CA LEU A 69 -18.03 2.76 2.46
C LEU A 69 -16.63 2.46 1.90
N LEU A 70 -15.86 1.59 2.55
CA LEU A 70 -14.52 1.20 2.10
C LEU A 70 -14.48 -0.27 1.63
N ALA A 71 -13.44 -0.62 0.89
CA ALA A 71 -13.24 -1.99 0.43
C ALA A 71 -12.95 -2.95 1.61
N SER A 72 -13.40 -4.20 1.49
CA SER A 72 -13.11 -5.25 2.47
C SER A 72 -11.63 -5.65 2.43
N PRO A 73 -10.96 -5.83 3.58
CA PRO A 73 -9.58 -6.32 3.64
C PRO A 73 -9.45 -7.84 3.43
N GLU A 74 -10.56 -8.61 3.47
CA GLU A 74 -10.54 -10.09 3.50
C GLU A 74 -9.72 -10.74 2.39
N ALA A 75 -9.75 -10.18 1.18
CA ALA A 75 -8.97 -10.71 0.07
C ALA A 75 -7.46 -10.61 0.34
N HIS A 76 -7.02 -9.51 0.96
CA HIS A 76 -5.64 -9.31 1.36
C HIS A 76 -5.29 -10.08 2.63
N ASP A 77 -6.22 -10.19 3.59
CA ASP A 77 -6.04 -11.04 4.77
C ASP A 77 -5.80 -12.50 4.35
N PHE A 78 -6.58 -13.02 3.41
CA PHE A 78 -6.37 -14.35 2.86
C PHE A 78 -5.05 -14.48 2.12
N HIS A 79 -4.63 -13.43 1.40
CA HIS A 79 -3.33 -13.39 0.75
C HIS A 79 -2.18 -13.48 1.78
N HIS A 80 -2.18 -12.66 2.84
CA HIS A 80 -1.19 -12.74 3.92
C HIS A 80 -1.20 -14.10 4.65
N LEU A 81 -2.37 -14.72 4.80
CA LEU A 81 -2.47 -16.05 5.42
C LEU A 81 -1.80 -17.15 4.57
N LYS A 82 -1.75 -16.98 3.24
CA LYS A 82 -1.32 -18.04 2.31
C LYS A 82 0.14 -17.95 1.86
N PHE A 83 0.77 -16.77 1.91
CA PHE A 83 2.06 -16.52 1.25
C PHE A 83 3.19 -16.12 2.21
#